data_AF-A0A3P2A549-F1
#
_entry.id   AF-A0A3P2A549-F1
#
_cell.length_a   1.000
_cell.length_b   1.000
_cell.length_c   1.000
_cell.angle_alpha   90.00
_cell.angle_beta   90.00
_cell.angle_gamma   90.00
#
_symmetry.space_group_name_H-M   'P 1'
#
loop_
_entity.id
_entity.type
_entity.pdbx_description
1 polymer ?
#
loop_
_entity_poly.entity_id
_entity_poly.type
_entity_poly.pdbx_seq_one_letter_code
_entity_poly.pdbx_strand_id
1 'polypeptide(L)'
;MRKPRRQQIWDILRQQKTVFVSANTLAGTTGMNPKNVATLMLGLEKAGYVEVLKQRDVFTGKLIKTWRLLKDCGVDAPRIDRHGQPLPETLSSVAWRTIKILKSFGLDELQVHIGMSHTIARSTLRHYTALLAKAGYLKNTGTAQRPHYVLVKNTGGRAPQVWHITEVYDPNTQATVYKKEYSDDE
;
A
#
# COMPACT_ATOMS: atom_id res chain seq x y z
N MET A 1 10.02 6.28 -9.80
CA MET A 1 9.77 5.28 -8.73
C MET A 1 8.28 5.30 -8.36
N ARG A 2 7.54 4.22 -8.60
CA ARG A 2 6.08 4.18 -8.37
C ARG A 2 5.81 3.90 -6.89
N LYS A 3 5.44 4.94 -6.12
CA LYS A 3 5.08 4.83 -4.70
C LYS A 3 3.56 5.00 -4.51
N PRO A 4 2.94 4.39 -3.49
CA PRO A 4 1.54 4.65 -3.15
C PRO A 4 1.31 6.16 -2.91
N ARG A 5 0.14 6.66 -3.35
CA ARG A 5 -0.21 8.08 -3.24
C ARG A 5 -0.04 8.64 -1.82
N ARG A 6 -0.51 7.89 -0.81
CA ARG A 6 -0.36 8.27 0.60
C ARG A 6 1.11 8.44 1.00
N GLN A 7 2.00 7.55 0.51
CA GLN A 7 3.43 7.62 0.80
C GLN A 7 4.08 8.86 0.18
N GLN A 8 3.68 9.25 -1.03
CA GLN A 8 4.22 10.44 -1.67
C GLN A 8 3.90 11.73 -0.89
N ILE A 9 2.66 11.88 -0.41
CA ILE A 9 2.28 13.03 0.43
C ILE A 9 3.07 13.01 1.74
N TRP A 10 3.21 11.84 2.36
CA TRP A 10 3.95 11.69 3.61
C TRP A 10 5.43 12.05 3.46
N ASP A 11 6.08 11.61 2.37
CA ASP A 11 7.47 11.95 2.07
C ASP A 11 7.64 13.47 1.94
N ILE A 12 6.71 14.17 1.28
CA ILE A 12 6.73 15.64 1.15
C ILE A 12 6.56 16.31 2.51
N LEU A 13 5.58 15.89 3.31
CA LEU A 13 5.37 16.44 4.66
C LEU A 13 6.59 16.23 5.56
N ARG A 14 7.29 15.09 5.44
CA ARG A 14 8.51 14.80 6.19
C ARG A 14 9.72 15.58 5.69
N GLN A 15 9.77 15.97 4.42
CA GLN A 15 10.79 16.87 3.89
C GLN A 15 10.54 18.33 4.32
N GLN A 16 9.27 18.72 4.50
CA GLN A 16 8.85 20.10 4.78
C GLN A 16 8.24 20.24 6.18
N LYS A 17 8.91 19.67 7.21
CA LYS A 17 8.35 19.55 8.57
C LYS A 17 7.90 20.86 9.21
N THR A 18 8.52 21.98 8.86
CA THR A 18 8.27 23.30 9.48
C THR A 18 7.27 24.15 8.70
N VAL A 19 6.91 23.76 7.47
CA VAL A 19 6.15 24.59 6.53
C VAL A 19 4.69 24.13 6.46
N PHE A 20 3.78 25.10 6.47
CA PHE A 20 2.37 24.86 6.20
C PHE A 20 2.13 24.75 4.70
N VAL A 21 1.64 23.59 4.27
CA VAL A 21 1.36 23.29 2.86
C VAL A 21 -0.15 23.18 2.60
N SER A 22 -0.59 23.71 1.47
CA SER A 22 -1.99 23.59 1.05
C SER A 22 -2.24 22.30 0.26
N ALA A 23 -3.51 21.88 0.17
CA ALA A 23 -3.90 20.74 -0.67
C ALA A 23 -3.60 21.00 -2.15
N ASN A 24 -3.71 22.25 -2.62
CA ASN A 24 -3.41 22.61 -4.00
C ASN A 24 -1.91 22.52 -4.30
N THR A 25 -1.07 22.96 -3.37
CA THR A 25 0.39 22.83 -3.47
C THR A 25 0.78 21.35 -3.56
N LEU A 26 0.27 20.53 -2.64
CA LEU A 26 0.52 19.08 -2.65
C LEU A 26 0.00 18.40 -3.91
N ALA A 27 -1.18 18.81 -4.41
CA ALA A 27 -1.74 18.31 -5.66
C ALA A 27 -0.87 18.66 -6.87
N GLY A 28 -0.37 19.90 -6.95
CA GLY A 28 0.56 20.35 -7.99
C GLY A 28 1.87 19.56 -7.98
N THR A 29 2.47 19.34 -6.81
CA THR A 29 3.72 18.57 -6.68
C THR A 29 3.55 17.09 -7.01
N THR A 30 2.40 16.50 -6.68
CA THR A 30 2.18 15.05 -6.83
C THR A 30 1.42 14.65 -8.09
N GLY A 31 0.84 15.61 -8.82
CA GLY A 31 -0.09 15.37 -9.93
C GLY A 31 -1.42 14.72 -9.50
N MET A 32 -1.76 14.75 -8.21
CA MET A 32 -3.00 14.16 -7.71
C MET A 32 -4.18 15.12 -7.80
N ASN A 33 -5.40 14.56 -7.85
CA ASN A 33 -6.61 15.36 -7.71
C ASN A 33 -6.65 16.06 -6.33
N PRO A 34 -6.83 17.39 -6.27
CA PRO A 34 -6.88 18.14 -5.00
C PRO A 34 -7.90 17.61 -3.99
N LYS A 35 -9.05 17.09 -4.44
CA LYS A 35 -10.07 16.49 -3.56
C LYS A 35 -9.55 15.24 -2.84
N ASN A 36 -8.76 14.42 -3.52
CA ASN A 36 -8.17 13.23 -2.94
C ASN A 36 -7.09 13.60 -1.92
N VAL A 37 -6.25 14.58 -2.25
CA VAL A 37 -5.25 15.14 -1.32
C VAL A 37 -5.94 15.69 -0.07
N ALA A 38 -6.98 16.50 -0.23
CA ALA A 38 -7.73 17.06 0.90
C ALA A 38 -8.34 15.97 1.80
N THR A 39 -8.84 14.88 1.22
CA THR A 39 -9.39 13.75 1.98
C THR A 39 -8.30 13.02 2.77
N LEU A 40 -7.11 12.83 2.19
CA LEU A 40 -5.96 12.24 2.89
C LEU A 40 -5.47 13.15 4.03
N MET A 41 -5.36 14.46 3.78
CA MET A 41 -4.97 15.44 4.80
C MET A 41 -5.99 15.53 5.93
N LEU A 42 -7.28 15.42 5.64
CA LEU A 42 -8.32 15.37 6.66
C LEU A 42 -8.19 14.14 7.57
N GLY A 43 -7.85 12.98 7.01
CA GLY A 43 -7.54 11.79 7.79
C GLY A 43 -6.36 12.03 8.73
N LEU A 44 -5.26 12.58 8.21
CA LEU A 44 -4.06 12.89 8.99
C LEU A 44 -4.33 13.93 10.10
N GLU A 45 -5.15 14.94 9.81
CA GLU A 45 -5.60 15.97 10.77
C GLU A 45 -6.35 15.32 11.93
N LYS A 46 -7.34 14.48 11.62
CA LYS A 46 -8.15 13.77 12.63
C LYS A 46 -7.35 12.76 13.46
N ALA A 47 -6.36 12.13 12.84
CA ALA A 47 -5.46 11.20 13.53
C ALA A 47 -4.33 11.90 14.32
N GLY A 48 -4.24 13.24 14.27
CA GLY A 48 -3.24 14.01 15.00
C GLY A 48 -1.82 13.93 14.44
N TYR A 49 -1.65 13.54 13.17
CA TYR A 49 -0.33 13.53 12.52
C TYR A 49 0.07 14.89 11.98
N VAL A 50 -0.92 15.72 11.64
CA VAL A 50 -0.71 17.08 11.12
C VAL A 50 -1.52 18.07 11.92
N GLU A 51 -0.98 19.26 12.11
CA GLU A 51 -1.74 20.40 12.59
C GLU A 51 -2.27 21.20 11.40
N VAL A 52 -3.38 21.91 11.61
CA VAL A 52 -4.06 22.69 10.58
C VAL A 52 -4.08 24.16 10.95
N LEU A 53 -3.75 25.01 9.98
CA LEU A 53 -4.03 26.43 10.04
C LEU A 53 -5.09 26.79 8.99
N LYS A 54 -6.05 27.61 9.41
CA LYS A 54 -7.05 28.19 8.53
C LYS A 54 -6.66 29.64 8.30
N GLN A 55 -6.42 30.01 7.05
CA GLN A 55 -6.06 31.38 6.68
C GLN A 55 -6.87 31.83 5.46
N ARG A 56 -7.01 33.14 5.27
CA ARG A 56 -7.63 33.66 4.05
C ARG A 56 -6.57 33.74 2.97
N ASP A 57 -6.89 33.20 1.81
CA ASP A 57 -6.07 33.35 0.61
C ASP A 57 -5.99 34.83 0.23
N VAL A 58 -4.78 35.33 0.01
CA VAL A 58 -4.51 36.77 -0.17
C VAL A 58 -5.16 37.31 -1.45
N PHE A 59 -5.28 36.47 -2.49
CA PHE A 59 -5.80 36.87 -3.80
C PHE A 59 -7.30 36.69 -3.92
N THR A 60 -7.83 35.57 -3.39
CA THR A 60 -9.25 35.19 -3.56
C THR A 60 -10.11 35.49 -2.34
N GLY A 61 -9.51 35.84 -1.19
CA GLY A 61 -10.19 36.06 0.09
C GLY A 61 -10.83 34.82 0.71
N LYS A 62 -10.74 33.66 0.04
CA LYS A 62 -11.36 32.40 0.46
C LYS A 62 -10.59 31.80 1.63
N LEU A 63 -11.32 31.18 2.54
CA LEU A 63 -10.71 30.45 3.64
C LEU A 63 -10.06 29.17 3.09
N ILE A 64 -8.74 29.06 3.24
CA ILE A 64 -7.96 27.89 2.86
C ILE A 64 -7.41 27.19 4.10
N LYS A 65 -7.30 25.86 4.00
CA LYS A 65 -6.61 25.04 5.00
C LYS A 65 -5.19 24.76 4.53
N THR A 66 -4.25 24.92 5.44
CA THR A 66 -2.87 24.48 5.26
C THR A 66 -2.49 23.59 6.43
N TRP A 67 -1.63 22.60 6.17
CA TRP A 67 -1.23 21.61 7.15
C TRP A 67 0.28 21.56 7.31
N ARG A 68 0.74 21.25 8.51
CA ARG A 68 2.15 21.00 8.81
C ARG A 68 2.28 19.68 9.57
N LEU A 69 3.40 18.98 9.37
CA LEU A 69 3.68 17.75 10.10
C LEU A 69 3.84 18.06 11.60
N LEU A 70 2.97 17.47 12.42
CA LEU A 70 3.01 17.60 13.87
C LEU A 70 3.72 16.40 14.51
N LYS A 71 3.40 15.19 14.05
CA LYS A 71 3.94 13.93 14.58
C LYS A 71 4.49 13.06 13.45
N ASP A 72 5.80 12.86 13.44
CA ASP A 72 6.48 11.95 12.49
C ASP A 72 6.47 10.52 13.06
N CYS A 73 5.68 9.61 12.47
CA CYS A 73 5.64 8.20 12.83
C CYS A 73 6.66 7.33 12.06
N GLY A 74 7.64 7.95 11.42
CA GLY A 74 8.72 7.26 10.72
C GLY A 74 8.55 7.24 9.20
N VAL A 75 9.24 6.29 8.57
CA VAL A 75 9.40 6.28 7.11
C VAL A 75 8.09 5.99 6.39
N ASP A 76 7.32 5.03 6.87
CA ASP A 76 6.09 4.62 6.20
C ASP A 76 4.92 5.51 6.63
N ALA A 77 4.11 5.92 5.66
CA ALA A 77 2.94 6.75 5.91
C ALA A 77 1.93 6.01 6.79
N PRO A 78 1.32 6.69 7.79
CA PRO A 78 0.35 6.05 8.66
C PRO A 78 -0.86 5.56 7.84
N ARG A 79 -1.22 4.29 8.03
CA ARG A 79 -2.37 3.70 7.33
C ARG A 79 -3.64 4.07 8.07
N ILE A 80 -4.26 5.16 7.65
CA ILE A 80 -5.51 5.67 8.23
C ILE A 80 -6.58 5.93 7.18
N ASP A 81 -7.83 5.93 7.62
CA ASP A 81 -8.98 6.33 6.82
C ASP A 81 -9.23 7.86 6.88
N ARG A 82 -10.30 8.32 6.22
CA ARG A 82 -10.71 9.75 6.21
C ARG A 82 -11.24 10.26 7.56
N HIS A 83 -11.53 9.36 8.49
CA HIS A 83 -11.97 9.66 9.85
C HIS A 83 -10.80 9.66 10.84
N GLY A 84 -9.58 9.38 10.38
CA GLY A 84 -8.38 9.31 11.21
C GLY A 84 -8.21 7.97 11.93
N GLN A 85 -9.03 6.97 11.61
CA GLN A 85 -8.96 5.66 12.24
C GLN A 85 -7.89 4.79 11.57
N PRO A 86 -7.12 4.00 12.34
CA PRO A 86 -6.18 3.04 11.78
C PRO A 86 -6.87 2.06 10.84
N LEU A 87 -6.32 1.90 9.64
CA LEU A 87 -6.74 0.85 8.71
C LEU A 87 -6.05 -0.46 9.09
N PRO A 88 -6.74 -1.60 8.95
CA PRO A 88 -6.14 -2.90 9.19
C PRO A 88 -4.92 -3.16 8.29
N GLU A 89 -4.10 -4.11 8.73
CA GLU A 89 -2.98 -4.61 7.93
C GLU A 89 -3.50 -5.11 6.58
N THR A 90 -2.73 -4.90 5.50
CA THR A 90 -3.13 -5.42 4.19
C THR A 90 -3.05 -6.93 4.18
N LEU A 91 -4.03 -7.57 3.54
CA LEU A 91 -4.06 -9.01 3.33
C LEU A 91 -2.76 -9.56 2.70
N SER A 92 -2.15 -8.84 1.75
CA SER A 92 -0.85 -9.23 1.16
C SER A 92 0.30 -9.25 2.17
N SER A 93 0.31 -8.32 3.13
CA SER A 93 1.32 -8.27 4.20
C SER A 93 1.18 -9.44 5.17
N VAL A 94 -0.06 -9.70 5.62
CA VAL A 94 -0.38 -10.86 6.46
C VAL A 94 0.00 -12.15 5.73
N ALA A 95 -0.45 -12.32 4.48
CA ALA A 95 -0.15 -13.51 3.69
C ALA A 95 1.36 -13.69 3.46
N TRP A 96 2.09 -12.63 3.11
CA TRP A 96 3.54 -12.70 2.92
C TRP A 96 4.29 -13.08 4.19
N ARG A 97 3.88 -12.52 5.34
CA ARG A 97 4.43 -12.89 6.64
C ARG A 97 4.20 -14.37 6.94
N THR A 98 2.98 -14.88 6.74
CA THR A 98 2.66 -16.30 6.95
C THR A 98 3.41 -17.22 5.98
N ILE A 99 3.49 -16.85 4.70
CA ILE A 99 4.27 -17.58 3.67
C ILE A 99 5.73 -17.76 4.11
N LYS A 100 6.36 -16.70 4.64
CA LYS A 100 7.74 -16.76 5.12
C LYS A 100 7.93 -17.66 6.35
N ILE A 101 6.90 -17.79 7.18
CA ILE A 101 6.91 -18.68 8.35
C ILE A 101 6.78 -20.14 7.88
N LEU A 102 5.77 -20.44 7.05
CA LEU A 102 5.47 -21.81 6.60
C LEU A 102 6.53 -22.36 5.63
N LYS A 103 7.05 -21.51 4.73
CA LYS A 103 8.01 -21.82 3.64
C LYS A 103 7.54 -22.86 2.62
N SER A 104 6.72 -23.82 2.98
CA SER A 104 6.10 -24.84 2.13
C SER A 104 4.68 -25.05 2.64
N PHE A 105 3.67 -24.91 1.78
CA PHE A 105 2.27 -24.92 2.23
C PHE A 105 1.26 -25.23 1.12
N GLY A 106 0.11 -25.77 1.54
CA GLY A 106 -1.11 -25.79 0.75
C GLY A 106 -1.95 -24.51 0.94
N LEU A 107 -2.92 -24.26 0.05
CA LEU A 107 -3.81 -23.09 0.19
C LEU A 107 -4.68 -23.13 1.47
N ASP A 108 -5.14 -24.31 1.87
CA ASP A 108 -5.97 -24.49 3.06
C ASP A 108 -5.19 -24.23 4.34
N GLU A 109 -3.98 -24.80 4.43
CA GLU A 109 -3.05 -24.56 5.53
C GLU A 109 -2.74 -23.06 5.66
N LEU A 110 -2.38 -22.39 4.56
CA LEU A 110 -2.13 -20.95 4.57
C LEU A 110 -3.35 -20.16 5.08
N GLN A 111 -4.56 -20.55 4.64
CA GLN A 111 -5.79 -19.90 5.07
C GLN A 111 -6.06 -20.10 6.57
N VAL A 112 -5.87 -21.31 7.09
CA VAL A 112 -6.03 -21.64 8.52
C VAL A 112 -5.08 -20.81 9.37
N HIS A 113 -3.80 -20.72 9.00
CA HIS A 113 -2.81 -19.92 9.74
C HIS A 113 -3.12 -18.43 9.72
N ILE A 114 -3.57 -17.88 8.59
CA ILE A 114 -4.00 -16.48 8.51
C ILE A 114 -5.27 -16.25 9.35
N GLY A 115 -6.20 -17.21 9.29
CA GLY A 115 -7.48 -17.23 10.02
C GLY A 115 -7.37 -17.12 11.53
N MET A 116 -6.19 -17.39 12.11
CA MET A 116 -5.91 -17.16 13.53
C MET A 116 -5.97 -15.68 13.94
N SER A 117 -5.84 -14.75 12.99
CA SER A 117 -5.82 -13.31 13.27
C SER A 117 -6.60 -12.46 12.25
N HIS A 118 -6.74 -12.93 11.01
CA HIS A 118 -7.36 -12.18 9.93
C HIS A 118 -8.22 -13.10 9.06
N THR A 119 -9.37 -12.59 8.61
CA THR A 119 -10.21 -13.30 7.65
C THR A 119 -9.76 -13.01 6.22
N ILE A 120 -9.54 -14.06 5.44
CA ILE A 120 -9.20 -13.95 4.02
C ILE A 120 -9.93 -15.02 3.20
N ALA A 121 -10.45 -14.63 2.04
CA ALA A 121 -11.06 -15.58 1.12
C ALA A 121 -9.98 -16.45 0.45
N ARG A 122 -10.28 -17.75 0.31
CA ARG A 122 -9.41 -18.71 -0.40
C ARG A 122 -9.11 -18.27 -1.83
N SER A 123 -10.08 -17.67 -2.52
CA SER A 123 -9.92 -17.15 -3.88
C SER A 123 -8.85 -16.05 -3.95
N THR A 124 -8.81 -15.15 -2.97
CA THR A 124 -7.79 -14.10 -2.85
C THR A 124 -6.40 -14.70 -2.63
N LEU A 125 -6.27 -15.70 -1.76
CA LEU A 125 -5.01 -16.41 -1.53
C LEU A 125 -4.54 -17.14 -2.78
N ARG A 126 -5.44 -17.83 -3.47
CA ARG A 126 -5.15 -18.53 -4.73
C ARG A 126 -4.62 -17.55 -5.78
N HIS A 127 -5.30 -16.41 -5.95
CA HIS A 127 -4.87 -15.39 -6.91
C HIS A 127 -3.49 -14.82 -6.54
N TYR A 128 -3.30 -14.44 -5.28
CA TYR A 128 -2.03 -13.87 -4.81
C TYR A 128 -0.86 -14.84 -4.95
N THR A 129 -1.00 -16.08 -4.46
CA THR A 129 0.05 -17.11 -4.56
C THR A 129 0.36 -17.49 -6.00
N ALA A 130 -0.63 -17.56 -6.88
CA ALA A 130 -0.41 -17.80 -8.30
C ALA A 130 0.41 -16.68 -8.96
N LEU A 131 0.12 -15.41 -8.66
CA LEU A 131 0.92 -14.29 -9.16
C LEU A 131 2.34 -14.28 -8.59
N LEU A 132 2.50 -14.59 -7.30
CA LEU A 132 3.83 -14.75 -6.69
C LEU A 132 4.63 -15.90 -7.32
N ALA A 133 3.97 -16.98 -7.71
CA ALA A 133 4.61 -18.08 -8.42
C ALA A 133 5.10 -17.64 -9.81
N LYS A 134 4.25 -16.92 -10.57
CA LYS A 134 4.65 -16.34 -11.87
C LYS A 134 5.76 -15.31 -11.75
N ALA A 135 5.78 -14.54 -10.66
CA ALA A 135 6.84 -13.59 -10.35
C ALA A 135 8.12 -14.24 -9.78
N GLY A 136 8.17 -15.57 -9.66
CA GLY A 136 9.35 -16.31 -9.22
C GLY A 136 9.63 -16.26 -7.71
N TYR A 137 8.66 -15.85 -6.89
CA TYR A 137 8.77 -15.94 -5.41
C TYR A 137 8.42 -17.32 -4.88
N LEU A 138 7.45 -17.97 -5.53
CA LEU A 138 6.97 -19.29 -5.16
C LEU A 138 7.21 -20.28 -6.30
N LYS A 139 7.42 -21.54 -5.95
CA LYS A 139 7.36 -22.67 -6.89
C LYS A 139 6.15 -23.52 -6.55
N ASN A 140 5.25 -23.72 -7.51
CA ASN A 140 4.16 -24.69 -7.34
C ASN A 140 4.73 -26.10 -7.58
N THR A 141 4.75 -26.93 -6.55
CA THR A 141 5.16 -28.35 -6.60
C THR A 141 3.97 -29.29 -6.57
N GLY A 142 2.74 -28.75 -6.49
CA GLY A 142 1.49 -29.52 -6.53
C GLY A 142 0.85 -29.56 -7.91
N THR A 143 -0.42 -29.97 -7.96
CA THR A 143 -1.21 -30.01 -9.19
C THR A 143 -2.05 -28.75 -9.36
N ALA A 144 -2.71 -28.58 -10.51
CA ALA A 144 -3.63 -27.48 -10.74
C ALA A 144 -4.83 -27.50 -9.76
N GLN A 145 -5.32 -28.71 -9.42
CA GLN A 145 -6.45 -28.90 -8.51
C GLN A 145 -6.03 -28.79 -7.03
N ARG A 146 -4.82 -29.22 -6.69
CA ARG A 146 -4.26 -29.17 -5.34
C ARG A 146 -2.88 -28.51 -5.38
N PRO A 147 -2.82 -27.18 -5.52
CA PRO A 147 -1.55 -26.47 -5.58
C PRO A 147 -0.85 -26.53 -4.22
N HIS A 148 0.46 -26.73 -4.28
CA HIS A 148 1.35 -26.74 -3.13
C HIS A 148 2.52 -25.83 -3.44
N TYR A 149 2.76 -24.83 -2.61
CA TYR A 149 3.74 -23.79 -2.91
C TYR A 149 4.93 -23.88 -1.97
N VAL A 150 6.13 -23.73 -2.54
CA VAL A 150 7.39 -23.57 -1.80
C VAL A 150 7.94 -22.17 -2.04
N LEU A 151 8.33 -21.47 -0.98
CA LEU A 151 8.99 -20.18 -1.04
C LEU A 151 10.42 -20.36 -1.54
N VAL A 152 10.73 -19.80 -2.71
CA VAL A 152 12.05 -19.91 -3.36
C VAL A 152 12.84 -18.60 -3.35
N LYS A 153 12.18 -17.46 -3.14
CA LYS A 153 12.83 -16.14 -3.08
C LYS A 153 12.18 -15.29 -2.01
N ASN A 154 12.98 -14.72 -1.13
CA ASN A 154 12.54 -13.78 -0.09
C ASN A 154 13.34 -12.48 -0.21
N THR A 155 12.70 -11.42 -0.71
CA THR A 155 13.33 -10.12 -0.95
C THR A 155 13.20 -9.16 0.23
N GLY A 156 12.51 -9.53 1.31
CA GLY A 156 12.49 -8.75 2.54
C GLY A 156 11.17 -8.69 3.29
N GLY A 157 11.06 -7.66 4.13
CA GLY A 157 9.94 -7.43 5.04
C GLY A 157 8.64 -7.09 4.34
N ARG A 158 8.69 -6.25 3.29
CA ARG A 158 7.50 -5.77 2.59
C ARG A 158 6.96 -6.83 1.64
N ALA A 159 5.64 -7.01 1.63
CA ALA A 159 5.01 -7.93 0.70
C ALA A 159 5.10 -7.42 -0.74
N PRO A 160 5.38 -8.30 -1.73
CA PRO A 160 5.14 -7.96 -3.13
C PRO A 160 3.68 -7.55 -3.33
N GLN A 161 3.46 -6.43 -3.99
CA GLN A 161 2.16 -5.81 -4.18
C GLN A 161 1.60 -6.19 -5.54
N VAL A 162 0.37 -6.72 -5.55
CA VAL A 162 -0.36 -6.95 -6.80
C VAL A 162 -1.02 -5.65 -7.24
N TRP A 163 -0.63 -5.14 -8.40
CA TRP A 163 -1.23 -3.99 -9.07
C TRP A 163 -1.98 -4.47 -10.31
N HIS A 164 -3.09 -3.82 -10.66
CA HIS A 164 -3.84 -4.06 -11.92
C HIS A 164 -4.11 -5.55 -12.23
N ILE A 165 -4.65 -6.33 -11.29
CA ILE A 165 -5.03 -7.78 -11.39
C ILE A 165 -3.89 -8.74 -11.84
N THR A 166 -2.80 -8.25 -12.44
CA THR A 166 -1.86 -9.03 -13.23
C THR A 166 -0.42 -8.49 -13.21
N GLU A 167 -0.15 -7.41 -12.48
CA GLU A 167 1.21 -6.91 -12.24
C GLU A 167 1.63 -7.19 -10.79
N VAL A 168 2.89 -7.55 -10.58
CA VAL A 168 3.49 -7.68 -9.25
C VAL A 168 4.65 -6.70 -9.17
N TYR A 169 4.57 -5.79 -8.21
CA TYR A 169 5.64 -4.86 -7.84
C TYR A 169 6.23 -5.26 -6.50
N ASP A 170 7.55 -5.32 -6.40
CA ASP A 170 8.22 -5.62 -5.14
C ASP A 170 8.79 -4.36 -4.49
N PRO A 171 8.23 -3.91 -3.35
CA PRO A 171 8.70 -2.70 -2.68
C PRO A 171 10.11 -2.80 -2.09
N ASN A 172 10.66 -4.01 -1.89
CA ASN A 172 12.00 -4.19 -1.34
C ASN A 172 13.06 -4.00 -2.43
N THR A 173 12.84 -4.59 -3.63
CA THR A 173 13.75 -4.43 -4.79
C THR A 173 13.40 -3.21 -5.65
N GLN A 174 12.27 -2.56 -5.38
CA GLN A 174 11.77 -1.38 -6.09
C GLN A 174 11.51 -1.62 -7.58
N ALA A 175 11.20 -2.86 -7.96
CA ALA A 175 11.01 -3.26 -9.35
C ALA A 175 9.66 -3.93 -9.59
N THR A 176 9.11 -3.77 -10.79
CA THR A 176 8.03 -4.62 -11.29
C THR A 176 8.65 -5.95 -11.69
N VAL A 177 8.27 -7.02 -11.00
CA VAL A 177 8.87 -8.36 -11.10
C VAL A 177 8.01 -9.31 -11.92
N TYR A 178 6.77 -8.94 -12.18
CA TYR A 178 5.90 -9.62 -13.12
C TYR A 178 4.89 -8.62 -13.69
N LYS A 179 4.63 -8.72 -15.00
CA LYS A 179 3.56 -8.03 -15.69
C LYS A 179 3.01 -9.00 -16.72
N LYS A 180 1.71 -9.27 -16.70
CA LYS A 180 1.08 -10.02 -17.78
C LYS A 180 1.04 -9.10 -19.01
N GLU A 181 1.65 -9.53 -20.10
CA GLU A 181 1.44 -8.90 -21.40
C GLU A 181 0.02 -9.23 -21.86
N TYR A 182 -0.71 -8.21 -22.27
CA TYR A 182 -1.94 -8.38 -23.03
C TYR A 182 -1.51 -8.36 -24.49
N SER A 183 -1.71 -9.47 -25.21
CA SER A 183 -1.72 -9.41 -26.67
C SER A 183 -3.01 -8.70 -27.07
N ASP A 184 -2.89 -7.59 -27.80
CA ASP A 184 -4.03 -6.92 -28.44
C ASP A 184 -4.53 -7.77 -29.62
N ASP A 185 -5.02 -8.97 -29.32
CA ASP A 185 -5.71 -9.84 -30.28
C ASP A 185 -7.11 -10.14 -29.72
N GLU A 186 -8.03 -9.21 -29.99
CA GLU A 186 -9.44 -9.45 -30.40
C GLU A 186 -10.15 -8.12 -30.74
#